data_AF-A0A8W8IC47-F1
#
_entry.id   AF-A0A8W8IC47-F1
#
_cell.length_a   1.000
_cell.length_b   1.000
_cell.length_c   1.000
_cell.angle_alpha   90.00
_cell.angle_beta   90.00
_cell.angle_gamma   90.00
#
_symmetry.space_group_name_H-M   'P 1'
#
loop_
_entity.id
_entity.type
_entity.pdbx_description
1 polymer ?
#
loop_
_entity_poly.entity_id
_entity_poly.type
_entity_poly.pdbx_seq_one_letter_code
_entity_poly.pdbx_strand_id
1 'polypeptide(L)' 'ELFPGLIYRMVKPRIVLLIFVSGKVVLTGAKVRGEIYEAFDNIYPILKGFKKQ' A
#
# COMPACT_ATOMS: atom_id res chain seq x y z
N GLU A 1 4.78 15.21 14.18
CA GLU A 1 4.12 14.14 13.40
C GLU A 1 3.92 12.91 14.27
N LEU A 2 2.79 12.20 14.14
CA LEU A 2 2.44 11.05 14.99
C LEU A 2 2.87 9.69 14.38
N PHE A 3 3.10 9.60 13.06
CA PHE A 3 3.48 8.36 12.38
C PHE A 3 4.35 8.62 11.13
N PRO A 4 5.46 7.88 10.92
CA PRO A 4 6.45 8.17 9.86
C PRO A 4 6.12 7.58 8.48
N GLY A 5 4.87 7.14 8.25
CA GLY A 5 4.45 6.49 7.01
C GLY A 5 3.16 7.08 6.44
N LEU A 6 2.97 6.93 5.12
CA LEU A 6 1.74 7.30 4.44
C LEU A 6 0.67 6.22 4.68
N ILE A 7 -0.50 6.62 5.17
CA ILE A 7 -1.66 5.74 5.32
C ILE A 7 -2.55 5.90 4.08
N TYR A 8 -2.60 4.87 3.24
CA TYR A 8 -3.47 4.83 2.06
C TYR A 8 -4.64 3.88 2.29
N ARG A 9 -5.87 4.36 2.11
CA ARG A 9 -7.10 3.57 2.27
C ARG A 9 -7.65 3.23 0.89
N MET A 10 -7.41 1.99 0.45
CA MET A 10 -7.95 1.48 -0.81
C MET A 10 -9.42 1.11 -0.62
N VAL A 11 -10.27 1.52 -1.56
CA VAL A 11 -11.71 1.23 -1.52
C VAL A 11 -12.00 -0.17 -2.06
N LYS A 12 -11.30 -0.58 -3.13
CA LYS A 12 -11.47 -1.88 -3.78
C LYS A 12 -10.11 -2.48 -4.16
N PRO A 13 -9.73 -3.63 -3.56
CA PRO A 13 -10.32 -4.24 -2.37
C PRO A 13 -10.23 -3.30 -1.14
N ARG A 14 -11.09 -3.50 -0.13
CA ARG A 14 -11.15 -2.62 1.06
C ARG A 14 -9.98 -2.93 2.01
N ILE A 15 -8.85 -2.27 1.80
CA ILE A 15 -7.58 -2.54 2.51
C ILE A 15 -6.91 -1.23 2.91
N VAL A 16 -6.15 -1.24 4.00
CA VAL A 16 -5.27 -0.15 4.40
C VAL A 16 -3.81 -0.52 4.10
N LEU A 17 -3.10 0.38 3.45
CA LEU A 17 -1.67 0.28 3.16
C LEU A 17 -0.90 1.30 4.01
N LEU A 18 0.19 0.85 4.64
CA LEU A 18 1.17 1.70 5.29
C LEU A 18 2.43 1.71 4.42
N ILE A 19 2.74 2.86 3.83
CA ILE A 19 3.86 3.02 2.89
C ILE A 19 4.95 3.84 3.57
N PHE A 20 6.15 3.28 3.67
CA PHE A 20 7.29 3.94 4.31
C PHE A 20 8.26 4.50 3.28
N VAL A 21 9.01 5.54 3.66
CA VAL A 21 10.03 6.18 2.80
C VAL A 21 11.13 5.22 2.33
N SER A 22 11.35 4.11 3.05
CA SER A 22 12.27 3.03 2.65
C SER A 22 11.76 2.18 1.49
N GLY A 23 10.51 2.39 1.02
CA GLY A 23 9.85 1.56 0.03
C GLY A 23 9.17 0.32 0.60
N LYS A 24 9.29 0.06 1.91
CA LYS A 24 8.53 -1.01 2.58
C LYS A 24 7.04 -0.65 2.59
N VAL A 25 6.21 -1.65 2.33
CA VAL A 25 4.75 -1.52 2.35
C VAL A 25 4.16 -2.60 3.24
N VAL A 26 3.26 -2.21 4.15
CA VAL A 26 2.45 -3.14 4.95
C VAL A 26 1.00 -3.04 4.47
N LEU A 27 0.36 -4.19 4.21
CA LEU A 27 -1.05 -4.27 3.83
C LEU A 27 -1.83 -4.97 4.94
N THR A 28 -2.97 -4.40 5.33
CA THR A 28 -3.83 -4.95 6.40
C THR A 28 -5.31 -4.72 6.13
N GLY A 29 -6.16 -5.58 6.67
CA GLY A 29 -7.62 -5.55 6.50
C GLY A 29 -8.16 -6.49 5.42
N ALA A 30 -7.30 -7.27 4.77
CA ALA A 30 -7.72 -8.34 3.88
C ALA A 30 -8.33 -9.51 4.65
N LYS A 31 -9.38 -10.12 4.09
CA LYS A 31 -10.00 -11.36 4.58
C LYS A 31 -9.39 -12.59 3.94
N VAL A 32 -8.89 -12.46 2.72
CA VAL A 32 -8.25 -13.54 1.96
C VAL A 32 -6.97 -13.05 1.31
N ARG A 33 -6.03 -13.98 1.10
CA ARG A 33 -4.71 -13.65 0.53
C ARG A 33 -4.80 -13.03 -0.88
N GLY A 34 -5.82 -13.38 -1.66
CA GLY A 34 -6.05 -12.80 -3.00
C GLY A 34 -6.20 -11.28 -2.98
N GLU A 35 -6.87 -10.72 -1.97
CA GLU A 35 -7.07 -9.27 -1.85
C GLU A 35 -5.74 -8.52 -1.62
N ILE A 36 -4.77 -9.14 -0.94
CA ILE A 36 -3.43 -8.56 -0.74
C ILE A 36 -2.72 -8.42 -2.09
N TYR A 37 -2.79 -9.46 -2.93
CA TYR A 37 -2.19 -9.45 -4.25
C TYR A 37 -2.85 -8.40 -5.15
N GLU A 38 -4.18 -8.38 -5.21
CA GLU A 38 -4.94 -7.39 -5.99
C GLU A 38 -4.62 -5.94 -5.56
N ALA A 39 -4.56 -5.67 -4.26
CA ALA A 39 -4.21 -4.33 -3.78
C ALA A 39 -2.76 -3.93 -4.11
N PHE A 40 -1.82 -4.88 -4.02
CA PHE A 40 -0.45 -4.60 -4.36
C PHE A 40 -0.29 -4.35 -5.87
N ASP A 41 -0.94 -5.13 -6.71
CA ASP A 41 -0.93 -4.96 -8.17
C ASP A 41 -1.53 -3.62 -8.60
N ASN A 42 -2.57 -3.14 -7.90
CA ASN A 42 -3.17 -1.83 -8.14
C ASN A 42 -2.22 -0.66 -7.78
N ILE A 43 -1.50 -0.76 -6.66
CA ILE A 43 -0.71 0.37 -6.14
C ILE A 43 0.74 0.39 -6.67
N TYR A 44 1.30 -0.77 -7.02
CA TYR A 44 2.72 -0.90 -7.39
C TYR A 44 3.13 -0.03 -8.59
N PRO A 45 2.37 0.04 -9.71
CA PRO A 45 2.71 0.92 -10.83
C PRO A 45 2.79 2.39 -10.43
N ILE A 46 1.89 2.82 -9.54
CA ILE A 46 1.83 4.19 -9.03
C ILE A 46 3.08 4.47 -8.19
N LEU A 47 3.42 3.59 -7.23
CA LEU A 47 4.61 3.75 -6.39
C LEU A 47 5.90 3.77 -7.22
N LYS A 48 5.97 2.95 -8.27
CA LYS A 48 7.12 2.93 -9.20
C LYS A 48 7.29 4.26 -9.92
N GLY A 49 6.20 4.95 -10.25
CA GLY A 49 6.22 6.30 -10.84
C GLY A 49 6.76 7.39 -9.90
N PHE A 50 6.70 7.18 -8.59
CA PHE A 50 7.26 8.07 -7.58
C PHE A 50 8.64 7.65 -7.07
N LYS A 51 9.29 6.68 -7.72
CA LYS A 51 10.65 6.28 -7.36
C LYS A 51 11.59 7.48 -7.49
N LYS A 52 12.18 7.90 -6.38
CA LYS A 52 13.23 8.93 -6.38
C LYS A 52 14.47 8.43 -7.12
N GLN A 53 15.13 9.34 -7.84
CA GLN A 53 16.42 9.07 -8.49
C GLN A 53 17.49 8.70 -7.45
#